data_AF-A0A2P5L9N1-F1
#
_entry.id   AF-A0A2P5L9N1-F1
#
_cell.length_a   1.000
_cell.length_b   1.000
_cell.length_c   1.000
_cell.angle_alpha   90.00
_cell.angle_beta   90.00
_cell.angle_gamma   90.00
#
_symmetry.space_group_name_H-M   'P 1'
#
loop_
_entity.id
_entity.type
_entity.pdbx_description
1 polymer ?
#
loop_
_entity_poly.entity_id
_entity_poly.type
_entity_poly.pdbx_seq_one_letter_code
_entity_poly.pdbx_strand_id
1 'polypeptide(L)'
;MEENSDSLATLIKEKKTDDLSFVKLHSTLCFLMTRFHKDQCPKLAHFIVSHIRLVIEHPDVVDSPNCRTLYLGLLQQWQNIAAALLEQKRTLSKDGKITH
;
A
#
# COMPACT_ATOMS: atom_id res chain seq x y z
N MET A 1 15.42 41.10 -13.77
CA MET A 1 15.31 39.75 -14.38
C MET A 1 15.55 38.75 -13.25
N GLU A 2 14.59 38.63 -12.32
CA GLU A 2 14.75 37.89 -11.04
C GLU A 2 13.69 36.80 -10.82
N GLU A 3 12.67 36.68 -11.68
CA GLU A 3 11.55 35.73 -11.48
C GLU A 3 11.91 34.24 -11.73
N ASN A 4 13.07 33.92 -12.31
CA ASN A 4 13.40 32.54 -12.67
C ASN A 4 13.98 31.71 -11.48
N SER A 5 14.57 32.37 -10.48
CA SER A 5 15.25 31.66 -9.37
C SER A 5 14.26 31.13 -8.32
N ASP A 6 13.20 31.88 -8.01
CA ASP A 6 12.17 31.48 -7.04
C ASP A 6 11.33 30.31 -7.55
N SER A 7 11.03 30.30 -8.85
CA SER A 7 10.24 29.22 -9.46
C SER A 7 10.98 27.88 -9.43
N LEU A 8 12.30 27.87 -9.64
CA LEU A 8 13.10 26.64 -9.54
C LEU A 8 13.24 26.16 -8.09
N ALA A 9 13.41 27.07 -7.13
CA ALA A 9 13.50 26.71 -5.72
C ALA A 9 12.20 26.08 -5.19
N THR A 10 11.05 26.56 -5.68
CA THR A 10 9.73 26.01 -5.32
C THR A 10 9.53 24.62 -5.91
N LEU A 11 9.82 24.43 -7.20
CA LEU A 11 9.75 23.13 -7.87
C LEU A 11 10.70 22.08 -7.28
N ILE A 12 11.91 22.49 -6.88
CA ILE A 12 12.88 21.59 -6.23
C ILE A 12 12.39 21.20 -4.83
N LYS A 13 11.77 22.14 -4.09
CA LYS A 13 11.25 21.89 -2.74
C LYS A 13 10.02 20.99 -2.78
N GLU A 14 9.11 21.20 -3.73
CA GLU A 14 7.94 20.36 -3.96
C GLU A 14 8.38 18.95 -4.35
N LYS A 15 9.20 18.80 -5.40
CA LYS A 15 9.72 17.50 -5.83
C LYS A 15 10.46 16.73 -4.73
N LYS A 16 11.25 17.42 -3.89
CA LYS A 16 11.95 16.78 -2.76
C LYS A 16 11.00 16.35 -1.63
N THR A 17 9.86 17.02 -1.49
CA THR A 17 8.84 16.68 -0.50
C THR A 17 8.02 15.48 -0.98
N ASP A 18 7.71 15.41 -2.28
CA ASP A 18 7.03 14.28 -2.91
C ASP A 18 7.89 13.00 -2.90
N ASP A 19 9.18 13.09 -3.22
CA ASP A 19 10.08 11.93 -3.17
C ASP A 19 10.21 11.36 -1.73
N LEU A 20 10.33 12.24 -0.73
CA LEU A 20 10.33 11.82 0.68
C LEU A 20 8.98 11.24 1.11
N SER A 21 7.88 11.70 0.52
CA SER A 21 6.53 11.16 0.73
C SER A 21 6.43 9.73 0.17
N PHE A 22 6.90 9.52 -1.06
CA PHE A 22 6.92 8.19 -1.69
C PHE A 22 7.77 7.19 -0.91
N VAL A 23 8.99 7.57 -0.52
CA VAL A 23 9.89 6.70 0.26
C VAL A 23 9.24 6.26 1.57
N LYS A 24 8.53 7.16 2.26
CA LYS A 24 7.79 6.83 3.49
C LYS A 24 6.63 5.86 3.23
N LEU A 25 5.87 6.09 2.17
CA LEU A 25 4.76 5.22 1.76
C LEU A 25 5.27 3.81 1.42
N HIS A 26 6.34 3.73 0.63
CA HIS A 26 6.92 2.45 0.23
C HIS A 26 7.54 1.71 1.42
N SER A 27 8.28 2.42 2.29
CA SER A 27 8.85 1.82 3.51
C SER A 27 7.79 1.29 4.45
N THR A 28 6.67 2.02 4.59
CA THR A 28 5.53 1.58 5.39
C THR A 28 4.90 0.32 4.80
N LEU A 29 4.71 0.25 3.48
CA LEU A 29 4.24 -0.96 2.81
C LEU A 29 5.15 -2.16 3.10
N CYS A 30 6.47 -2.01 2.95
CA CYS A 30 7.44 -3.06 3.24
C CYS A 30 7.38 -3.54 4.70
N PHE A 31 7.25 -2.60 5.65
CA PHE A 31 7.07 -2.93 7.06
C PHE A 31 5.80 -3.72 7.31
N LEU A 32 4.66 -3.30 6.74
CA LEU A 32 3.38 -3.99 6.91
C LEU A 32 3.42 -5.41 6.34
N MET A 33 3.98 -5.59 5.15
CA MET A 33 4.17 -6.91 4.53
C MET A 33 5.09 -7.79 5.38
N THR A 34 6.17 -7.24 5.93
CA THR A 34 7.08 -7.97 6.83
C THR A 34 6.37 -8.38 8.13
N ARG A 35 5.57 -7.47 8.70
CA ARG A 35 4.79 -7.77 9.91
C ARG A 35 3.76 -8.87 9.65
N PHE A 36 3.16 -8.90 8.47
CA PHE A 36 2.19 -9.94 8.09
C PHE A 36 2.79 -11.34 8.05
N HIS A 37 4.08 -11.48 7.71
CA HIS A 37 4.78 -12.77 7.82
C HIS A 37 4.89 -13.27 9.27
N LYS A 38 4.85 -12.38 10.26
CA LYS A 38 4.88 -12.74 11.68
C LYS A 38 3.48 -13.02 12.24
N ASP A 39 2.46 -12.33 11.73
CA ASP A 39 1.06 -12.46 12.18
C ASP A 39 0.11 -12.26 10.99
N GLN A 40 -0.46 -13.38 10.51
CA GLN A 40 -1.37 -13.42 9.36
C GLN A 40 -2.79 -13.00 9.73
N CYS A 41 -2.93 -11.80 10.28
CA CYS A 41 -4.21 -11.24 10.69
C CYS A 41 -4.98 -10.67 9.48
N PRO A 42 -6.29 -10.99 9.32
CA PRO A 42 -7.11 -10.44 8.23
C PRO A 42 -7.12 -8.91 8.19
N LYS A 43 -7.12 -8.26 9.37
CA LYS A 43 -7.10 -6.80 9.49
C LYS A 43 -5.82 -6.20 8.90
N LEU A 44 -4.68 -6.88 9.10
CA LEU A 44 -3.39 -6.44 8.56
C LEU A 44 -3.34 -6.60 7.03
N ALA A 45 -3.86 -7.70 6.48
CA ALA A 45 -3.99 -7.88 5.04
C ALA A 45 -4.84 -6.76 4.39
N HIS A 46 -5.99 -6.42 4.99
CA HIS A 46 -6.80 -5.29 4.52
C HIS A 46 -6.06 -3.95 4.60
N PHE A 47 -5.26 -3.73 5.65
CA PHE A 47 -4.47 -2.51 5.77
C PHE A 47 -3.39 -2.41 4.69
N ILE A 48 -2.75 -3.53 4.34
CA ILE A 48 -1.80 -3.61 3.23
C ILE A 48 -2.48 -3.27 1.90
N VAL A 49 -3.66 -3.84 1.62
CA VAL A 49 -4.46 -3.51 0.42
C VAL A 49 -4.72 -2.00 0.32
N SER A 50 -5.18 -1.38 1.41
CA SER A 50 -5.43 0.07 1.43
C SER A 50 -4.14 0.86 1.20
N HIS A 51 -3.02 0.43 1.77
CA HIS A 51 -1.75 1.13 1.59
C HIS A 51 -1.21 1.01 0.16
N ILE A 52 -1.36 -0.15 -0.50
CA ILE A 52 -0.98 -0.32 -1.90
C ILE A 52 -1.77 0.62 -2.81
N ARG A 53 -3.07 0.84 -2.54
CA ARG A 53 -3.89 1.80 -3.30
C ARG A 53 -3.31 3.22 -3.22
N LEU A 54 -2.93 3.66 -2.01
CA LEU A 54 -2.29 4.96 -1.82
C LEU A 54 -0.96 5.07 -2.58
N VAL A 55 -0.18 3.98 -2.65
CA VAL A 55 1.06 3.96 -3.45
C VAL A 55 0.76 4.10 -4.94
N ILE A 56 -0.27 3.42 -5.46
CA ILE A 56 -0.66 3.50 -6.88
C ILE A 56 -1.13 4.90 -7.27
N GLU A 57 -1.76 5.61 -6.34
CA GLU A 57 -2.25 6.99 -6.54
C GLU A 57 -1.14 8.05 -6.45
N HIS A 58 0.07 7.67 -6.02
CA HIS A 58 1.20 8.59 -5.90
C HIS A 58 1.72 9.05 -7.28
N PRO A 59 2.04 10.35 -7.49
CA PRO A 59 2.52 10.88 -8.78
C PRO A 59 3.67 10.06 -9.38
N ASP A 60 4.70 9.74 -8.58
CA ASP A 60 5.86 8.95 -9.02
C ASP A 60 5.51 7.55 -9.57
N VAL A 61 4.37 6.99 -9.14
CA VAL A 61 3.88 5.70 -9.63
C VAL A 61 2.93 5.90 -10.81
N VAL A 62 2.08 6.92 -10.77
CA VAL A 62 1.16 7.27 -11.87
C VAL A 62 1.93 7.57 -13.15
N ASP A 63 3.04 8.30 -13.04
CA ASP A 63 3.88 8.73 -14.16
C ASP A 63 4.79 7.61 -14.70
N SER A 64 4.86 6.46 -14.01
CA SER A 64 5.66 5.30 -14.39
C SER A 64 4.79 4.06 -14.65
N PRO A 65 4.44 3.75 -15.92
CA PRO A 65 3.57 2.63 -16.26
C PRO A 65 4.08 1.27 -15.77
N ASN A 66 5.39 1.07 -15.79
CA ASN A 66 6.03 -0.15 -15.31
C ASN A 66 5.88 -0.30 -13.79
N CYS A 67 6.18 0.76 -13.03
CA CYS A 67 5.99 0.76 -11.58
C CYS A 67 4.52 0.55 -11.22
N ARG A 68 3.60 1.24 -11.91
CA ARG A 68 2.17 1.10 -11.70
C ARG A 68 1.68 -0.33 -11.92
N THR A 69 2.15 -0.99 -12.97
CA THR A 69 1.80 -2.39 -13.28
C THR A 69 2.24 -3.33 -12.16
N LEU A 70 3.44 -3.13 -11.61
CA LEU A 70 3.94 -3.92 -10.48
C LEU A 70 3.05 -3.77 -9.24
N TYR A 71 2.70 -2.52 -8.87
CA TYR A 71 1.83 -2.28 -7.71
C TYR A 71 0.40 -2.77 -7.93
N LEU A 72 -0.13 -2.73 -9.16
CA LEU A 72 -1.43 -3.32 -9.49
C LEU A 72 -1.43 -4.85 -9.33
N GLY A 73 -0.38 -5.53 -9.81
CA GLY A 73 -0.21 -6.96 -9.58
C GLY A 73 -0.13 -7.31 -8.09
N LEU A 74 0.61 -6.51 -7.33
CA LEU A 74 0.71 -6.64 -5.88
C LEU A 74 -0.65 -6.42 -5.19
N LEU A 75 -1.42 -5.41 -5.62
CA LEU A 75 -2.75 -5.13 -5.10
C LEU A 75 -3.69 -6.33 -5.29
N GLN A 76 -3.71 -6.90 -6.50
CA GLN A 76 -4.53 -8.07 -6.80
C GLN A 76 -4.18 -9.26 -5.90
N GLN A 77 -2.88 -9.52 -5.71
CA GLN A 77 -2.42 -10.59 -4.83
C GLN A 77 -2.91 -10.39 -3.39
N TRP A 78 -2.77 -9.18 -2.84
CA TRP A 78 -3.19 -8.89 -1.47
C TRP A 78 -4.70 -8.87 -1.28
N GLN A 79 -5.48 -8.50 -2.30
CA GLN A 79 -6.93 -8.62 -2.27
C GLN A 79 -7.36 -10.08 -2.14
N ASN A 80 -6.71 -10.99 -2.88
CA ASN A 80 -6.98 -12.44 -2.78
C ASN A 80 -6.61 -12.99 -1.40
N ILE A 81 -5.45 -12.60 -0.85
CA ILE A 81 -5.03 -13.00 0.51
C ILE A 81 -6.03 -12.50 1.55
N ALA A 82 -6.44 -11.24 1.48
CA ALA A 82 -7.39 -10.65 2.42
C ALA A 82 -8.76 -11.35 2.36
N ALA A 83 -9.24 -11.67 1.15
CA ALA A 83 -10.47 -12.43 0.96
C ALA A 83 -10.37 -13.84 1.57
N ALA A 84 -9.31 -14.58 1.26
CA ALA A 84 -9.10 -15.93 1.78
C ALA A 84 -9.02 -15.98 3.32
N LEU A 85 -8.34 -15.02 3.94
CA LEU A 85 -8.26 -14.93 5.41
C LEU A 85 -9.62 -14.59 6.04
N LEU A 86 -10.42 -13.74 5.40
CA LEU A 86 -11.76 -13.41 5.86
C LEU A 86 -12.69 -14.63 5.79
N GLU A 87 -12.57 -15.43 4.72
CA GLU A 87 -13.29 -16.68 4.55
C GLU A 87 -12.90 -17.71 5.61
N GLN A 88 -11.60 -17.92 5.85
CA GLN A 88 -11.11 -18.81 6.92
C GLN A 88 -11.63 -18.41 8.30
N LYS A 89 -11.68 -17.11 8.61
CA LYS A 89 -12.24 -16.65 9.88
C LYS A 89 -13.73 -16.98 10.01
N ARG A 90 -14.49 -16.90 8.91
CA ARG A 90 -15.92 -17.25 8.90
C ARG A 90 -16.14 -18.75 9.07
N THR A 91 -15.29 -19.61 8.47
CA THR A 91 -15.42 -21.06 8.61
C THR A 91 -15.10 -21.51 10.04
N LEU A 92 -14.03 -20.98 10.64
CA LEU A 92 -13.69 -21.25 12.04
C LEU A 92 -14.79 -20.79 13.02
N SER A 93 -15.45 -19.66 12.73
CA SER A 93 -16.56 -19.16 13.55
C SER A 93 -17.85 -19.98 13.40
N LYS A 94 -18.01 -20.75 12.31
CA LYS A 94 -19.18 -21.61 12.09
C LYS A 94 -19.01 -22.98 12.76
N ASP A 95 -17.78 -23.50 12.79
CA ASP A 95 -17.47 -24.81 13.40
C ASP A 95 -17.63 -24.80 14.93
N GLY A 96 -17.35 -23.67 15.58
CA GLY A 96 -17.56 -23.48 17.03
C GLY A 96 -19.02 -23.35 17.48
N LYS A 97 -20.00 -23.53 16.58
CA LYS A 97 -21.45 -23.34 16.86
C LYS A 97 -22.25 -24.64 16.74
N ILE A 98 -21.61 -25.80 16.93
CA ILE A 98 -22.27 -27.10 17.13
C ILE A 98 -22.09 -27.52 18.60
N THR A 99 -22.90 -26.95 19.47
CA THR A 99 -23.19 -27.49 20.81
C THR A 99 -24.57 -26.99 21.22
N HIS A 100 -25.61 -27.72 20.79
CA HIS A 100 -26.54 -28.45 21.67
C HIS A 100 -27.64 -29.13 20.85
#